data_AF-A0A7C1IPV2-F1
#
_entry.id   AF-A0A7C1IPV2-F1
#
_cell.length_a   1.000
_cell.length_b   1.000
_cell.length_c   1.000
_cell.angle_alpha   90.00
_cell.angle_beta   90.00
_cell.angle_gamma   90.00
#
_symmetry.space_group_name_H-M   'P 1'
#
loop_
_entity.id
_entity.type
_entity.pdbx_description
1 polymer ?
#
loop_
_entity_poly.entity_id
_entity_poly.type
_entity_poly.pdbx_seq_one_letter_code
_entity_poly.pdbx_strand_id
1 'polypeptide(L)'
;NPAGHGHNYVIEVSVEKAADPEPQDWIADFENVVEQSFLSLVDHKNLNVDVPQFKHNPTVENLASFAWSRLVGRFEDARLVRITVWENDRTYCTYTQ
;
A
#
# COMPACT_ATOMS: atom_id res chain seq x y z
N ASN A 1 11.29 -15.24 17.24
CA ASN A 1 10.06 -16.01 17.49
C ASN A 1 9.86 -16.97 16.32
N PRO A 2 9.90 -18.31 16.51
CA PRO A 2 9.71 -19.29 15.45
C PRO A 2 8.32 -19.24 14.80
N ALA A 3 7.32 -18.70 15.50
CA ALA A 3 5.95 -18.53 15.00
C ALA A 3 5.74 -17.25 14.17
N GLY A 4 6.82 -16.48 13.91
CA GLY A 4 6.73 -15.17 13.29
C GLY A 4 6.36 -14.05 14.26
N HIS A 5 6.07 -12.88 13.71
CA HIS A 5 5.54 -11.71 14.43
C HIS A 5 4.71 -10.88 13.44
N GLY A 6 3.94 -9.94 13.96
CA GLY A 6 3.13 -9.03 13.15
C GLY A 6 3.42 -7.58 13.53
N HIS A 7 2.97 -6.67 12.67
CA HIS A 7 3.09 -5.24 12.83
C HIS A 7 1.80 -4.56 12.40
N ASN A 8 1.52 -3.42 13.01
CA ASN A 8 0.47 -2.52 12.53
C ASN A 8 1.12 -1.61 11.48
N TYR A 9 1.20 -2.11 10.25
CA TYR A 9 1.77 -1.34 9.16
C TYR A 9 0.94 -0.10 8.88
N VAL A 10 1.60 1.04 8.65
CA VAL A 10 0.97 2.25 8.12
C VAL A 10 1.39 2.42 6.68
N ILE A 11 0.43 2.58 5.77
CA ILE A 11 0.69 2.92 4.38
C ILE A 11 0.33 4.37 4.10
N GLU A 12 1.26 5.09 3.51
CA GLU A 12 1.04 6.43 2.96
C GLU A 12 1.04 6.33 1.44
N VAL A 13 -0.08 6.70 0.83
CA VAL A 13 -0.26 6.72 -0.62
C VAL A 13 -0.30 8.17 -1.08
N SER A 14 0.64 8.57 -1.93
CA SER A 14 0.67 9.92 -2.51
C SER A 14 0.35 9.86 -4.00
N VAL A 15 -0.61 10.68 -4.42
CA VAL A 15 -1.00 10.85 -5.82
C VAL A 15 -0.89 12.32 -6.22
N GLU A 16 -0.63 12.55 -7.51
CA GLU A 16 -0.67 13.87 -8.15
C GLU A 16 -1.86 13.91 -9.10
N LYS A 17 -2.73 14.91 -8.95
CA LYS A 17 -3.95 15.03 -9.74
C LYS A 17 -3.86 16.23 -10.69
N ALA A 18 -4.33 16.07 -11.92
CA ALA A 18 -4.20 17.09 -12.96
C ALA A 18 -5.18 18.27 -12.83
N ALA A 19 -6.32 18.09 -12.15
CA ALA A 19 -7.33 19.13 -11.90
C ALA A 19 -8.07 18.85 -10.59
N ASP A 20 -8.52 19.91 -9.91
CA ASP A 20 -9.34 19.84 -8.69
C ASP A 20 -10.77 19.40 -9.02
N PRO A 21 -11.24 18.21 -8.61
CA PRO A 21 -12.65 17.96 -8.40
C PRO A 21 -13.08 18.67 -7.11
N GLU A 22 -14.39 18.81 -6.92
CA GLU A 22 -14.94 18.94 -5.58
C GLU A 22 -14.29 17.86 -4.68
N PRO A 23 -13.50 18.24 -3.66
CA PRO A 23 -12.54 17.33 -3.02
C PRO A 23 -13.19 16.13 -2.32
N GLN A 24 -14.50 16.18 -2.05
CA GLN A 24 -15.20 15.19 -1.24
C GLN A 24 -15.46 13.87 -1.96
N ASP A 25 -15.93 13.90 -3.22
CA ASP A 25 -16.24 12.68 -3.98
C ASP A 25 -14.97 11.90 -4.34
N TRP A 26 -13.89 12.62 -4.63
CA TRP A 26 -12.60 12.03 -5.01
C TRP A 26 -11.90 11.30 -3.87
N ILE A 27 -12.03 11.78 -2.63
CA ILE A 27 -11.40 11.13 -1.46
C ILE A 27 -12.01 9.75 -1.21
N ALA A 28 -13.34 9.62 -1.29
CA ALA A 28 -14.01 8.34 -1.10
C ALA A 28 -13.58 7.32 -2.17
N ASP A 29 -13.50 7.74 -3.43
CA ASP A 29 -13.02 6.89 -4.53
C ASP A 29 -11.55 6.49 -4.34
N PHE A 30 -10.70 7.43 -3.91
CA PHE A 30 -9.30 7.15 -3.58
C PHE A 30 -9.16 6.07 -2.49
N GLU A 31 -9.89 6.21 -1.38
CA GLU A 31 -9.87 5.24 -0.28
C GLU A 31 -10.37 3.87 -0.75
N ASN A 32 -11.46 3.83 -1.53
CA ASN A 32 -12.00 2.60 -2.10
C ASN A 32 -10.98 1.89 -3.01
N VAL A 33 -10.26 2.63 -3.85
CA VAL A 33 -9.23 2.06 -4.72
C VAL A 33 -8.12 1.42 -3.90
N VAL A 34 -7.65 2.09 -2.83
CA VAL A 34 -6.59 1.58 -1.95
C VAL A 34 -7.05 0.31 -1.22
N GLU A 35 -8.27 0.34 -0.67
CA GLU A 35 -8.86 -0.78 0.06
C GLU A 35 -8.97 -2.04 -0.84
N GLN A 36 -9.61 -1.89 -1.99
CA GLN A 36 -9.89 -3.01 -2.88
C GLN A 36 -8.63 -3.54 -3.59
N SER A 37 -7.71 -2.65 -3.95
CA SER A 37 -6.55 -3.05 -4.76
C SER A 37 -5.40 -3.61 -3.92
N PHE A 38 -5.26 -3.15 -2.67
CA PHE A 38 -4.13 -3.48 -1.81
C PHE A 38 -4.53 -3.96 -0.41
N LEU A 39 -5.27 -3.18 0.38
CA LEU A 39 -5.50 -3.52 1.80
C LEU A 39 -6.21 -4.86 1.98
N SER A 40 -7.25 -5.15 1.18
CA SER A 40 -7.94 -6.44 1.18
C SER A 40 -7.03 -7.66 0.94
N LEU A 41 -5.84 -7.44 0.37
CA LEU A 41 -4.86 -8.49 0.12
C LEU A 41 -3.97 -8.77 1.33
N VAL A 42 -3.77 -7.80 2.23
CA VAL A 42 -2.72 -7.86 3.27
C VAL A 42 -3.23 -7.61 4.69
N ASP A 43 -4.35 -6.89 4.85
CA ASP A 43 -4.91 -6.55 6.16
C ASP A 43 -5.42 -7.79 6.89
N HIS A 44 -5.12 -7.87 8.19
CA HIS A 44 -5.40 -9.03 9.05
C HIS A 44 -4.90 -10.39 8.51
N LYS A 45 -3.80 -10.40 7.73
CA LYS A 45 -3.20 -11.62 7.16
C LYS A 45 -1.79 -11.90 7.65
N ASN A 46 -1.42 -13.18 7.65
CA ASN A 46 -0.03 -13.59 7.72
C ASN A 46 0.58 -13.52 6.32
N LEU A 47 1.43 -12.53 6.06
CA LEU A 47 2.04 -12.32 4.74
C LEU A 47 2.74 -13.57 4.19
N ASN A 48 3.43 -14.34 5.03
CA ASN A 48 4.17 -15.54 4.60
C ASN A 48 3.26 -16.69 4.17
N VAL A 49 2.02 -16.73 4.66
CA VAL A 49 1.10 -17.86 4.49
C VAL A 49 -0.03 -17.52 3.53
N ASP A 50 -0.66 -16.37 3.75
CA ASP A 50 -1.91 -15.98 3.11
C ASP A 50 -1.70 -15.13 1.86
N VAL A 51 -0.48 -14.60 1.66
CA VAL A 51 -0.16 -13.71 0.53
C VAL A 51 0.94 -14.36 -0.32
N PRO A 52 0.60 -15.01 -1.45
CA PRO A 52 1.55 -15.79 -2.25
C PRO A 52 2.83 -15.05 -2.65
N GLN A 53 2.73 -13.73 -2.85
CA GLN A 53 3.84 -12.85 -3.22
C GLN A 53 4.93 -12.78 -2.13
N PHE A 54 4.61 -13.06 -0.87
CA PHE A 54 5.52 -12.90 0.27
C PHE A 54 5.96 -14.21 0.91
N LYS A 55 5.67 -15.37 0.28
CA LYS A 55 5.94 -16.71 0.83
C LYS A 55 7.37 -16.94 1.35
N HIS A 56 8.33 -16.16 0.86
CA HIS A 56 9.74 -16.28 1.26
C HIS A 56 10.35 -15.02 1.87
N ASN A 57 9.78 -13.82 1.65
CA ASN A 57 10.43 -12.58 2.06
C ASN A 57 9.46 -11.36 2.20
N PRO A 58 8.74 -11.23 3.32
CA PRO A 58 7.77 -10.16 3.59
C PRO A 58 8.44 -8.88 4.13
N THR A 59 9.53 -8.40 3.53
CA THR A 59 10.17 -7.17 4.01
C THR A 59 9.33 -5.93 3.69
N VAL A 60 9.56 -4.85 4.43
CA VAL A 60 8.89 -3.56 4.22
C VAL A 60 9.13 -3.00 2.81
N GLU A 61 10.31 -3.23 2.21
CA GLU A 61 10.64 -2.83 0.85
C GLU A 61 9.83 -3.61 -0.19
N ASN A 62 9.71 -4.94 -0.01
CA ASN A 62 8.88 -5.77 -0.88
C ASN A 62 7.40 -5.41 -0.74
N LEU A 63 6.95 -5.06 0.48
CA LEU A 63 5.59 -4.62 0.72
C LEU A 63 5.29 -3.28 0.03
N ALA A 64 6.21 -2.31 0.10
CA ALA A 64 6.08 -1.03 -0.61
C ALA A 64 6.07 -1.19 -2.13
N SER A 65 6.96 -2.03 -2.69
CA SER A 65 6.97 -2.34 -4.12
C SER A 65 5.71 -3.09 -4.57
N PHE A 66 5.22 -4.02 -3.75
CA PHE A 66 3.97 -4.73 -4.03
C PHE A 66 2.78 -3.77 -4.02
N ALA A 67 2.65 -2.92 -3.00
CA ALA A 67 1.62 -1.88 -2.93
C ALA A 67 1.64 -0.98 -4.18
N TRP A 68 2.81 -0.53 -4.61
CA TRP A 68 2.97 0.21 -5.88
C TRP A 68 2.41 -0.57 -7.06
N SER A 69 2.81 -1.83 -7.23
CA SER A 69 2.36 -2.67 -8.35
C SER A 69 0.84 -2.89 -8.38
N ARG A 70 0.18 -2.81 -7.21
CA ARG A 70 -1.28 -2.95 -7.09
C ARG A 70 -2.02 -1.65 -7.39
N LEU A 71 -1.41 -0.50 -7.08
CA LEU A 71 -2.06 0.82 -7.11
C LEU A 71 -1.72 1.65 -8.36
N VAL A 72 -0.58 1.38 -9.01
CA VAL A 72 -0.18 2.10 -10.22
C VAL A 72 -1.24 1.97 -11.31
N GLY A 73 -1.67 3.12 -11.87
CA GLY A 73 -2.71 3.18 -12.90
C GLY A 73 -4.13 2.85 -12.44
N ARG A 74 -4.39 2.79 -11.12
CA ARG A 74 -5.74 2.54 -10.57
C ARG A 74 -6.54 3.78 -10.23
N PHE A 75 -5.88 4.94 -10.11
CA PHE A 75 -6.54 6.20 -9.80
C PHE A 75 -6.94 6.91 -11.10
N GLU A 76 -8.20 7.31 -11.21
CA GLU A 76 -8.71 8.09 -12.34
C GLU A 76 -8.21 9.55 -12.29
N ASP A 77 -7.73 10.10 -13.40
CA ASP A 77 -7.19 11.49 -13.46
C ASP A 77 -6.06 11.82 -12.46
N ALA A 78 -5.47 10.81 -11.80
CA ALA A 78 -4.40 10.96 -10.84
C ALA A 78 -3.28 9.94 -11.07
N ARG A 79 -2.05 10.40 -10.89
CA ARG A 79 -0.85 9.58 -11.03
C ARG A 79 -0.33 9.21 -9.64
N LEU A 80 -0.05 7.93 -9.42
CA LEU A 80 0.66 7.49 -8.22
C LEU A 80 2.09 8.03 -8.25
N VAL A 81 2.50 8.71 -7.19
CA VAL A 81 3.82 9.36 -7.08
C VAL A 81 4.70 8.62 -6.08
N ARG A 82 4.12 8.18 -4.97
CA ARG A 82 4.87 7.61 -3.86
C ARG A 82 4.02 6.65 -3.05
N ILE A 83 4.65 5.57 -2.61
CA ILE A 83 4.14 4.71 -1.56
C ILE A 83 5.18 4.68 -0.44
N THR A 84 4.78 4.99 0.78
CA THR A 84 5.60 4.71 1.98
C THR A 84 4.90 3.65 2.81
N VAL A 85 5.64 2.63 3.23
CA VAL A 85 5.15 1.63 4.19
C VAL A 85 6.00 1.71 5.44
N TRP A 86 5.36 1.92 6.57
CA TRP A 86 5.97 1.96 7.90
C TRP A 86 5.66 0.66 8.62
N GLU A 87 6.69 -0.08 9.02
CA GLU A 87 6.57 -1.23 9.92
C GLU A 87 6.44 -0.75 11.38
N ASN A 88 7.16 0.32 11.71
CA ASN A 88 7.12 1.03 12.99
C ASN A 88 7.67 2.46 12.80
N ASP A 89 7.83 3.21 13.89
CA ASP A 89 8.31 4.61 13.91
C ASP A 89 9.74 4.80 13.37
N ARG A 90 10.53 3.73 13.27
CA ARG A 90 11.95 3.77 12.87
C ARG A 90 12.25 3.02 11.59
N THR A 91 11.32 2.19 11.15
CA THR A 91 11.52 1.24 10.05
C THR A 91 10.45 1.45 9.02
N TYR A 92 10.83 2.00 7.87
CA TYR A 92 9.94 2.27 6.76
C TYR A 92 10.70 2.16 5.43
N CYS A 93 9.94 1.96 4.35
CA CYS A 93 10.45 2.05 2.99
C CYS A 93 9.54 2.96 2.17
N THR A 94 10.16 3.83 1.38
CA THR A 94 9.48 4.62 0.37
C THR A 94 9.82 4.09 -1.03
N TYR A 95 8.80 3.78 -1.81
CA TYR A 95 8.91 3.37 -3.20
C TYR A 95 8.34 4.44 -4.13
N THR A 96 9.09 4.78 -5.17
CA THR A 96 8.74 5.78 -6.20
C THR A 96 9.24 5.32 -7.56
N GLN A 97 8.43 5.48 -8.61
CA GLN A 97 8.82 5.20 -10.00
C GLN A 97 8.20 6.22 -10.96
#